data_AF-A0A445K775-F1
#
_entry.id   AF-A0A445K775-F1
#
_cell.length_a   1.000
_cell.length_b   1.000
_cell.length_c   1.000
_cell.angle_alpha   90.00
_cell.angle_beta   90.00
_cell.angle_gamma   90.00
#
_symmetry.space_group_name_H-M   'P 1'
#
loop_
_entity.id
_entity.type
_entity.pdbx_description
1 polymer ?
#
loop_
_entity_poly.entity_id
_entity_poly.type
_entity_poly.pdbx_seq_one_letter_code
_entity_poly.pdbx_strand_id
1 'polypeptide(L)'
;MTRTRIKIKKIDNITARQVTFSKRRRGLFKKAEELSVLCDAEVGLIVFSSTGKLFDYSSSSMNDIVTKYSTHSHGINKLDKPSLELQLEASNSAKLSKEIADRTQELSWLKGDDLQGLGLNELQQLEKTLEIGLDRVTDIKENQIMSQISELQKKGILLEEENKHLTKKLAEKEKEAMLCKAKIPFMVDSDKGIMQEEGVSLDSTNNISSCISDPPLEDGSSDISLTLGLPFSN
;
A
#
# COMPACT_ATOMS: atom_id res chain seq x y z
N MET A 1 29.18 -50.75 -7.93
CA MET A 1 28.06 -50.54 -8.88
C MET A 1 28.63 -50.40 -10.28
N THR A 2 28.12 -51.16 -11.24
CA THR A 2 28.48 -51.05 -12.66
C THR A 2 27.85 -49.81 -13.32
N ARG A 3 28.53 -49.23 -14.31
CA ARG A 3 28.08 -48.02 -15.01
C ARG A 3 27.20 -48.40 -16.21
N THR A 4 25.89 -48.21 -16.10
CA THR A 4 24.94 -48.46 -17.20
C THR A 4 24.86 -47.27 -18.17
N ARG A 5 24.59 -47.56 -19.45
CA ARG A 5 24.32 -46.53 -20.48
C ARG A 5 22.88 -46.04 -20.33
N ILE A 6 22.69 -44.72 -20.30
CA ILE A 6 21.36 -44.09 -20.24
C ILE A 6 21.11 -43.21 -21.47
N LYS A 7 19.85 -43.08 -21.89
CA LYS A 7 19.44 -42.19 -22.98
C LYS A 7 19.65 -40.72 -22.58
N ILE A 8 20.05 -39.87 -23.52
CA ILE A 8 20.16 -38.41 -23.31
C ILE A 8 18.76 -37.80 -23.44
N LYS A 9 18.02 -37.79 -22.32
CA LYS A 9 16.74 -37.09 -22.15
C LYS A 9 16.61 -36.59 -20.71
N LYS A 10 15.60 -35.76 -20.42
CA LYS A 10 15.24 -35.39 -19.04
C LYS A 10 14.99 -36.66 -18.21
N ILE A 11 15.55 -36.71 -17.01
CA ILE A 11 15.31 -37.80 -16.05
C ILE A 11 14.03 -37.47 -15.30
N ASP A 12 13.03 -38.35 -15.40
CA ASP A 12 11.69 -38.11 -14.89
C ASP A 12 11.66 -38.18 -13.35
N ASN A 13 12.24 -39.23 -12.78
CA ASN A 13 12.40 -39.42 -11.33
C ASN A 13 13.28 -38.31 -10.70
N ILE A 14 12.71 -37.57 -9.75
CA ILE A 14 13.33 -36.38 -9.13
C ILE A 14 14.60 -36.73 -8.35
N THR A 15 14.57 -37.78 -7.51
CA THR A 15 15.72 -38.21 -6.70
C THR A 15 16.88 -38.68 -7.58
N ALA A 16 16.58 -39.49 -8.61
CA ALA A 16 17.58 -39.93 -9.59
C ALA A 16 18.15 -38.74 -10.38
N ARG A 17 17.31 -37.75 -10.73
CA ARG A 17 17.74 -36.50 -11.39
C ARG A 17 18.69 -35.70 -10.50
N GLN A 18 18.38 -35.53 -9.21
CA GLN A 18 19.20 -34.77 -8.26
C GLN A 18 20.56 -35.42 -7.99
N VAL A 19 20.60 -36.74 -7.81
CA VAL A 19 21.85 -37.51 -7.65
C VAL A 19 22.68 -37.44 -8.95
N THR A 20 22.03 -37.54 -10.12
CA THR A 20 22.71 -37.47 -11.41
C THR A 20 23.25 -36.07 -11.68
N PHE A 21 22.48 -35.01 -11.40
CA PHE A 21 22.93 -33.61 -11.47
C PHE A 21 24.18 -33.40 -10.60
N SER A 22 24.14 -33.80 -9.34
CA SER A 22 25.26 -33.64 -8.41
C SER A 22 26.54 -34.35 -8.90
N LYS A 23 26.40 -35.58 -9.43
CA LYS A 23 27.54 -36.35 -9.97
C LYS A 23 28.05 -35.78 -11.31
N ARG A 24 27.16 -35.44 -12.24
CA ARG A 24 27.53 -34.88 -13.56
C ARG A 24 28.13 -33.49 -13.45
N ARG A 25 27.55 -32.60 -12.64
CA ARG A 25 28.09 -31.26 -12.38
C ARG A 25 29.51 -31.35 -11.82
N ARG A 26 29.75 -32.17 -10.80
CA ARG A 26 31.09 -32.40 -10.24
C ARG A 26 32.07 -32.93 -11.29
N GLY A 27 31.64 -33.87 -12.15
CA GLY A 27 32.47 -34.38 -13.25
C GLY A 27 32.78 -33.33 -14.32
N LEU A 28 31.82 -32.46 -14.64
CA LEU A 28 31.99 -31.39 -15.62
C LEU A 28 32.92 -30.29 -15.09
N PHE A 29 32.79 -29.91 -13.82
CA PHE A 29 33.67 -28.95 -13.15
C PHE A 29 35.12 -29.43 -13.16
N LYS A 30 35.37 -30.70 -12.79
CA LYS A 30 36.70 -31.30 -12.90
C LYS A 30 37.26 -31.28 -14.32
N LYS A 31 36.42 -31.46 -15.35
CA LYS A 31 36.87 -31.40 -16.74
C LYS A 31 37.14 -29.98 -17.23
N ALA A 32 36.43 -28.98 -16.72
CA ALA A 32 36.75 -27.58 -16.96
C ALA A 32 38.10 -27.20 -16.31
N GLU A 33 38.31 -27.61 -15.05
CA GLU A 33 39.54 -27.40 -14.27
C GLU A 33 40.75 -28.11 -14.89
N GLU A 34 40.61 -29.38 -15.27
CA GLU A 34 41.65 -30.12 -15.99
C GLU A 34 42.00 -29.43 -17.33
N LEU A 35 41.01 -28.93 -18.08
CA LEU A 35 41.25 -28.25 -19.36
C LEU A 35 41.97 -26.91 -19.17
N SER A 36 41.56 -26.09 -18.19
CA SER A 36 42.20 -24.80 -17.95
C SER A 36 43.66 -24.96 -17.52
N VAL A 37 43.96 -25.95 -16.66
CA VAL A 37 45.33 -26.18 -16.16
C VAL A 37 46.23 -26.85 -17.20
N LEU A 38 45.73 -27.84 -17.96
CA LEU A 38 46.54 -28.57 -18.93
C LEU A 38 46.85 -27.79 -20.22
N CYS A 39 46.03 -26.81 -20.56
CA CYS A 39 46.14 -26.06 -21.82
C CYS A 39 46.30 -24.55 -21.64
N ASP A 40 46.52 -24.07 -20.42
CA ASP A 40 46.56 -22.64 -20.04
C ASP A 40 45.37 -21.85 -20.64
N ALA A 41 44.19 -22.43 -20.52
CA ALA A 41 42.97 -21.95 -21.15
C ALA A 41 42.06 -21.27 -20.13
N GLU A 42 41.56 -20.07 -20.45
CA GLU A 42 40.51 -19.44 -19.66
C GLU A 42 39.18 -20.18 -19.87
N VAL A 43 38.62 -20.75 -18.79
CA VAL A 43 37.39 -21.54 -18.83
C VAL A 43 36.42 -21.04 -17.76
N GLY A 44 35.26 -20.57 -18.20
CA GLY A 44 34.11 -20.25 -17.36
C GLY A 44 32.98 -21.25 -17.54
N LEU A 45 32.32 -21.64 -16.45
CA LEU A 45 31.18 -22.56 -16.46
C LEU A 45 30.13 -22.10 -15.45
N ILE A 46 28.89 -21.89 -15.93
CA ILE A 46 27.74 -21.45 -15.12
C ILE A 46 26.64 -22.53 -15.22
N VAL A 47 26.14 -23.00 -14.08
CA VAL A 47 25.11 -24.05 -14.00
C VAL A 47 24.04 -23.72 -12.97
N PHE A 48 22.83 -23.44 -13.42
CA PHE A 48 21.66 -23.34 -12.55
C PHE A 48 21.00 -24.72 -12.35
N SER A 49 20.63 -25.05 -11.12
CA SER A 49 19.77 -26.21 -10.84
C SER A 49 18.32 -25.94 -11.27
N SER A 50 17.50 -26.99 -11.33
CA SER A 50 16.04 -26.84 -11.47
C SER A 50 15.35 -26.20 -10.26
N THR A 51 16.10 -25.75 -9.26
CA THR A 51 15.62 -24.99 -8.09
C THR A 51 16.19 -23.56 -8.09
N GLY A 52 16.74 -23.09 -9.23
CA GLY A 52 17.34 -21.76 -9.37
C GLY A 52 18.71 -21.58 -8.69
N LYS A 53 19.26 -22.61 -8.02
CA LYS A 53 20.54 -22.47 -7.33
C LYS A 53 21.70 -22.46 -8.32
N LEU A 54 22.46 -21.36 -8.31
CA LEU A 54 23.70 -21.18 -9.04
C LEU A 54 24.79 -22.12 -8.52
N PHE A 55 25.56 -22.67 -9.45
CA PHE A 55 26.84 -23.31 -9.24
C PHE A 55 27.75 -22.94 -10.40
N ASP A 56 28.92 -22.40 -10.10
CA ASP A 56 29.83 -21.84 -11.08
C ASP A 56 31.29 -22.25 -10.85
N TYR A 57 32.07 -22.18 -11.91
CA TYR A 57 33.52 -22.37 -11.93
C TYR A 57 34.15 -21.38 -12.89
N SER A 58 35.29 -20.80 -12.50
CA SER A 58 36.15 -19.99 -13.35
C SER A 58 37.60 -20.40 -13.10
N SER A 59 38.42 -20.41 -14.14
CA SER A 59 39.88 -20.55 -14.03
C SER A 59 40.54 -19.29 -13.47
N SER A 60 39.87 -18.13 -13.51
CA SER A 60 40.33 -16.85 -12.98
C SER A 60 39.17 -16.11 -12.29
N SER A 61 38.79 -14.93 -12.76
CA SER A 61 37.60 -14.19 -12.31
C SER A 61 36.44 -14.45 -13.28
N MET A 62 35.25 -14.77 -12.76
CA MET A 62 34.07 -14.96 -13.61
C MET A 62 33.70 -13.68 -14.37
N ASN A 63 33.83 -12.52 -13.72
CA ASN A 63 33.55 -11.22 -14.34
C ASN A 63 34.50 -10.94 -15.51
N ASP A 64 35.78 -11.32 -15.38
CA ASP A 64 36.80 -11.07 -16.40
C ASP A 64 36.53 -11.94 -17.63
N ILE A 65 36.19 -13.22 -17.44
CA ILE A 65 35.81 -14.14 -18.53
C ILE A 65 34.53 -13.66 -19.21
N VAL A 66 33.51 -13.23 -18.46
CA VAL A 66 32.27 -12.68 -19.03
C VAL A 66 32.53 -11.39 -19.79
N THR A 67 33.34 -10.48 -19.27
CA THR A 67 33.73 -9.23 -19.94
C THR A 67 34.48 -9.52 -21.22
N LYS A 68 35.49 -10.41 -21.17
CA LYS A 68 36.28 -10.84 -22.34
C LYS A 68 35.40 -11.50 -23.39
N TYR A 69 34.42 -12.32 -23.00
CA TYR A 69 33.41 -12.90 -23.90
C TYR A 69 32.52 -11.82 -24.54
N SER A 70 32.05 -10.83 -23.78
CA SER A 70 31.28 -9.72 -24.34
C SER A 70 32.10 -8.92 -25.35
N THR A 71 33.34 -8.54 -25.01
CA THR A 71 34.24 -7.84 -25.94
C THR A 71 34.55 -8.66 -27.19
N HIS A 72 34.81 -9.97 -27.07
CA HIS A 72 35.10 -10.82 -28.22
C HIS A 72 33.86 -11.15 -29.06
N SER A 73 32.69 -11.36 -28.47
CA SER A 73 31.46 -11.55 -29.24
C SER A 73 31.08 -10.29 -30.03
N HIS A 74 31.23 -9.10 -29.44
CA HIS A 74 31.12 -7.83 -30.19
C HIS A 74 32.19 -7.69 -31.30
N GLY A 75 33.37 -8.27 -31.13
CA GLY A 75 34.43 -8.30 -32.16
C GLY A 75 34.20 -9.32 -33.29
N ILE A 76 33.66 -10.50 -32.97
CA ILE A 76 33.43 -11.62 -33.91
C ILE A 76 32.16 -11.39 -34.75
N ASN A 77 31.12 -10.79 -34.16
CA ASN A 77 29.89 -10.37 -34.86
C ASN A 77 30.13 -9.27 -35.93
N LYS A 78 31.38 -8.85 -36.14
CA LYS A 78 31.80 -7.93 -37.19
C LYS A 78 32.05 -8.62 -38.54
N LEU A 79 32.19 -9.95 -38.57
CA LEU A 79 32.43 -10.71 -39.81
C LEU A 79 31.16 -11.36 -40.38
N ASP A 80 30.14 -11.63 -39.54
CA ASP A 80 28.81 -12.05 -39.98
C ASP A 80 27.73 -11.24 -39.23
N LYS A 81 27.13 -10.27 -39.94
CA LYS A 81 25.98 -9.40 -39.58
C LYS A 81 25.87 -8.92 -38.11
N PRO A 82 26.05 -7.61 -37.82
CA PRO A 82 25.65 -7.08 -36.52
C PRO A 82 24.14 -7.19 -36.35
N SER A 83 23.71 -7.69 -35.19
CA SER A 83 22.30 -7.77 -34.81
C SER A 83 21.72 -6.36 -34.70
N LEU A 84 20.86 -5.99 -35.65
CA LEU A 84 20.04 -4.77 -35.58
C LEU A 84 19.34 -4.62 -34.22
N GLU A 85 18.95 -5.75 -33.63
CA GLU A 85 18.21 -5.88 -32.37
C GLU A 85 18.95 -5.26 -31.16
N LEU A 86 20.19 -5.65 -30.86
CA LEU A 86 20.95 -5.04 -29.73
C LEU A 86 21.25 -3.55 -29.95
N GLN A 87 21.43 -3.12 -31.20
CA GLN A 87 21.64 -1.71 -31.53
C GLN A 87 20.34 -0.90 -31.43
N LEU A 88 19.20 -1.53 -31.74
CA LEU A 88 17.85 -1.00 -31.51
C LEU A 88 17.55 -0.91 -30.01
N GLU A 89 17.88 -1.93 -29.22
CA GLU A 89 17.68 -1.94 -27.77
C GLU A 89 18.50 -0.86 -27.07
N ALA A 90 19.78 -0.70 -27.40
CA ALA A 90 20.61 0.39 -26.88
C ALA A 90 20.06 1.76 -27.30
N SER A 91 19.60 1.90 -28.56
CA SER A 91 18.95 3.12 -29.05
C SER A 91 17.63 3.41 -28.33
N ASN A 92 16.82 2.38 -28.06
CA ASN A 92 15.52 2.52 -27.40
C ASN A 92 15.70 2.82 -25.91
N SER A 93 16.65 2.19 -25.24
CA SER A 93 17.04 2.52 -23.86
C SER A 93 17.47 4.00 -23.75
N ALA A 94 18.30 4.48 -24.69
CA ALA A 94 18.71 5.88 -24.73
C ALA A 94 17.57 6.87 -25.03
N LYS A 95 16.60 6.49 -25.89
CA LYS A 95 15.39 7.29 -26.14
C LYS A 95 14.50 7.35 -24.91
N LEU A 96 14.25 6.22 -24.26
CA LEU A 96 13.43 6.13 -23.05
C LEU A 96 14.07 6.88 -21.88
N SER A 97 15.39 6.77 -21.69
CA SER A 97 16.08 7.55 -20.65
C SER A 97 16.02 9.05 -20.93
N LYS A 98 16.06 9.47 -22.21
CA LYS A 98 15.87 10.87 -22.58
C LYS A 98 14.43 11.32 -22.31
N GLU A 99 13.42 10.56 -22.73
CA GLU A 99 12.02 10.90 -22.48
C GLU A 99 11.72 10.99 -20.97
N ILE A 100 12.29 10.09 -20.16
CA ILE A 100 12.19 10.18 -18.69
C ILE A 100 12.83 11.48 -18.17
N ALA A 101 13.98 11.89 -18.68
CA ALA A 101 14.62 13.15 -18.29
C ALA A 101 13.78 14.37 -18.71
N ASP A 102 13.35 14.42 -19.97
CA ASP A 102 12.51 15.49 -20.53
C ASP A 102 11.19 15.62 -19.72
N ARG A 103 10.53 14.50 -19.37
CA ARG A 103 9.32 14.48 -18.52
C ARG A 103 9.58 14.84 -17.06
N THR A 104 10.74 14.48 -16.51
CA THR A 104 11.12 14.87 -15.14
C THR A 104 11.34 16.37 -15.05
N GLN A 105 11.92 16.97 -16.09
CA GLN A 105 12.10 18.42 -16.21
C GLN A 105 10.75 19.15 -16.35
N GLU A 106 9.84 18.65 -17.19
CA GLU A 106 8.46 19.16 -17.32
C GLU A 106 7.70 19.15 -15.98
N LEU A 107 7.86 18.08 -15.18
CA LEU A 107 7.31 17.98 -13.83
C LEU A 107 7.99 18.92 -12.81
N SER A 108 9.26 19.30 -13.01
CA SER A 108 9.93 20.32 -12.20
C SER A 108 9.29 21.69 -12.47
N TRP A 109 9.15 22.05 -13.75
CA TRP A 109 8.51 23.30 -14.15
C TRP A 109 7.06 23.42 -13.66
N LEU A 110 6.27 22.35 -13.75
CA LEU A 110 4.89 22.32 -13.24
C LEU A 110 4.78 22.50 -11.71
N LYS A 111 5.87 22.31 -10.95
CA LYS A 111 5.94 22.62 -9.52
C LYS A 111 6.44 24.04 -9.22
N GLY A 112 6.97 24.74 -10.21
CA GLY A 112 7.68 26.02 -10.06
C GLY A 112 9.19 25.87 -9.80
N ASP A 113 9.74 24.66 -9.89
CA ASP A 113 11.16 24.37 -9.73
C ASP A 113 11.90 24.54 -11.08
N ASP A 114 13.21 24.82 -11.04
CA ASP A 114 14.13 24.86 -12.20
C ASP A 114 13.63 25.60 -13.47
N LEU A 115 12.91 26.71 -13.29
CA LEU A 115 12.39 27.56 -14.37
C LEU A 115 13.49 28.29 -15.18
N GLN A 116 14.76 28.11 -14.83
CA GLN A 116 15.89 28.72 -15.52
C GLN A 116 16.06 28.12 -16.92
N GLY A 117 15.80 28.92 -17.95
CA GLY A 117 15.92 28.52 -19.36
C GLY A 117 14.60 28.58 -20.14
N LEU A 118 13.46 28.73 -19.47
CA LEU A 118 12.18 29.00 -20.12
C LEU A 118 12.09 30.46 -20.61
N GLY A 119 11.62 30.66 -21.84
CA GLY A 119 11.27 31.97 -22.36
C GLY A 119 9.92 32.47 -21.84
N LEU A 120 9.67 33.78 -21.93
CA LEU A 120 8.44 34.42 -21.45
C LEU A 120 7.17 33.77 -22.03
N ASN A 121 7.18 33.41 -23.31
CA ASN A 121 6.04 32.76 -23.97
C ASN A 121 5.77 31.34 -23.42
N GLU A 122 6.82 30.61 -23.07
CA GLU A 122 6.73 29.24 -22.54
C GLU A 122 6.25 29.28 -21.08
N LEU A 123 6.75 30.24 -20.30
CA LEU A 123 6.29 30.50 -18.94
C LEU A 123 4.80 30.90 -18.91
N GLN A 124 4.34 31.73 -19.86
CA GLN A 124 2.92 32.09 -19.99
C GLN A 124 2.03 30.90 -20.41
N GLN A 125 2.56 29.97 -21.22
CA GLN A 125 1.85 28.71 -21.55
C GLN A 125 1.76 27.77 -20.34
N LEU A 126 2.82 27.69 -19.54
CA LEU A 126 2.87 26.93 -18.30
C LEU A 126 1.87 27.48 -17.26
N GLU A 127 1.89 28.80 -17.03
CA GLU A 127 0.93 29.52 -16.19
C GLU A 127 -0.51 29.21 -16.58
N LYS A 128 -0.86 29.40 -17.86
CA LYS A 128 -2.21 29.10 -18.38
C LYS A 128 -2.61 27.63 -18.23
N THR A 129 -1.65 26.71 -18.35
CA THR A 129 -1.90 25.27 -18.18
C THR A 129 -2.19 24.94 -16.71
N LEU A 130 -1.46 25.56 -15.79
CA LEU A 130 -1.68 25.43 -14.34
C LEU A 130 -3.01 26.07 -13.91
N GLU A 131 -3.36 27.24 -14.45
CA GLU A 131 -4.63 27.95 -14.20
C GLU A 131 -5.84 27.07 -14.60
N ILE A 132 -5.88 26.57 -15.83
CA ILE A 132 -6.94 25.65 -16.31
C ILE A 132 -7.00 24.36 -15.46
N GLY A 133 -5.85 23.85 -15.02
CA GLY A 133 -5.78 22.69 -14.13
C GLY A 133 -6.33 22.97 -12.72
N LEU A 134 -6.03 24.14 -12.18
CA LEU A 134 -6.47 24.61 -10.87
C LEU A 134 -7.98 24.86 -10.84
N ASP A 135 -8.52 25.57 -11.85
CA ASP A 135 -9.95 25.82 -11.98
C ASP A 135 -10.73 24.51 -11.96
N ARG A 136 -10.35 23.56 -12.83
CA ARG A 136 -10.99 22.24 -12.90
C ARG A 136 -10.90 21.47 -11.58
N VAL A 137 -9.78 21.53 -10.85
CA VAL A 137 -9.65 20.86 -9.55
C VAL A 137 -10.52 21.55 -8.49
N THR A 138 -10.65 22.86 -8.57
CA THR A 138 -11.48 23.68 -7.67
C THR A 138 -12.96 23.37 -7.91
N ASP A 139 -13.44 23.44 -9.16
CA ASP A 139 -14.80 23.06 -9.57
C ASP A 139 -15.21 21.68 -9.03
N ILE A 140 -14.34 20.67 -9.21
CA ILE A 140 -14.63 19.30 -8.76
C ILE A 140 -14.75 19.24 -7.23
N LYS A 141 -13.86 19.92 -6.50
CA LYS A 141 -13.90 19.97 -5.03
C LYS A 141 -15.11 20.74 -4.52
N GLU A 142 -15.44 21.88 -5.12
CA GLU A 142 -16.62 22.68 -4.75
C GLU A 142 -17.90 21.86 -4.93
N ASN A 143 -18.09 21.21 -6.08
CA ASN A 143 -19.24 20.34 -6.32
C ASN A 143 -19.32 19.19 -5.30
N GLN A 144 -18.19 18.57 -4.96
CA GLN A 144 -18.14 17.51 -3.94
C GLN A 144 -18.50 18.01 -2.54
N ILE A 145 -17.96 19.16 -2.13
CA ILE A 145 -18.24 19.81 -0.83
C ILE A 145 -19.72 20.21 -0.76
N MET A 146 -20.26 20.80 -1.82
CA MET A 146 -21.68 21.20 -1.90
C MET A 146 -22.64 20.00 -1.81
N SER A 147 -22.30 18.85 -2.40
CA SER A 147 -23.07 17.61 -2.22
C SER A 147 -23.11 17.18 -0.75
N GLN A 148 -21.93 17.12 -0.10
CA GLN A 148 -21.83 16.74 1.32
C GLN A 148 -22.59 17.71 2.24
N ILE A 149 -22.53 19.02 1.97
CA ILE A 149 -23.33 20.02 2.70
C ILE A 149 -24.82 19.74 2.55
N SER A 150 -25.31 19.47 1.33
CA SER A 150 -26.72 19.16 1.08
C SER A 150 -27.19 17.88 1.79
N GLU A 151 -26.35 16.84 1.79
CA GLU A 151 -26.61 15.57 2.47
C GLU A 151 -26.69 15.75 3.99
N LEU A 152 -25.73 16.49 4.58
CA LEU A 152 -25.72 16.79 6.01
C LEU A 152 -26.89 17.68 6.43
N GLN A 153 -27.27 18.68 5.63
CA GLN A 153 -28.44 19.52 5.88
C GLN A 153 -29.74 18.70 5.89
N LYS A 154 -29.94 17.81 4.91
CA LYS A 154 -31.09 16.90 4.87
C LYS A 154 -31.13 15.99 6.11
N LYS A 155 -29.99 15.41 6.49
CA LYS A 155 -29.87 14.58 7.69
C LYS A 155 -30.18 15.36 8.97
N GLY A 156 -29.74 16.62 9.06
CA GLY A 156 -30.05 17.51 10.19
C GLY A 156 -31.56 17.73 10.36
N ILE A 157 -32.27 18.06 9.27
CA ILE A 157 -33.73 18.26 9.27
C ILE A 157 -34.46 16.99 9.74
N LEU A 158 -34.10 15.82 9.19
CA LEU A 158 -34.73 14.55 9.57
C LEU A 158 -34.52 14.22 11.06
N LEU A 159 -33.32 14.46 11.60
CA LEU A 159 -33.03 14.25 13.01
C LEU A 159 -33.75 15.27 13.91
N GLU A 160 -33.96 16.50 13.45
CA GLU A 160 -34.76 17.51 14.19
C GLU A 160 -36.24 17.10 14.26
N GLU A 161 -36.81 16.63 13.15
CA GLU A 161 -38.18 16.11 13.08
C GLU A 161 -38.36 14.87 13.98
N GLU A 162 -37.42 13.93 13.96
CA GLU A 162 -37.45 12.74 14.82
C GLU A 162 -37.34 13.11 16.31
N ASN A 163 -36.41 13.99 16.69
CA ASN A 163 -36.28 14.48 18.07
C ASN A 163 -37.56 15.20 18.54
N LYS A 164 -38.20 15.99 17.67
CA LYS A 164 -39.48 16.67 17.96
C LYS A 164 -40.65 15.69 18.14
N HIS A 165 -40.59 14.51 17.51
CA HIS A 165 -41.57 13.44 17.70
C HIS A 165 -41.29 12.62 18.96
N LEU A 166 -40.02 12.30 19.27
CA LEU A 166 -39.62 11.59 20.48
C LEU A 166 -39.92 12.40 21.75
N THR A 167 -39.62 13.70 21.76
CA THR A 167 -39.93 14.61 22.88
C THR A 167 -41.42 14.70 23.18
N LYS A 168 -42.28 14.72 22.15
CA LYS A 168 -43.75 14.62 22.33
C LYS A 168 -44.16 13.30 22.97
N LYS A 169 -43.63 12.17 22.47
CA LYS A 169 -43.91 10.84 23.04
C LYS A 169 -43.47 10.71 24.50
N LEU A 170 -42.33 11.30 24.87
CA LEU A 170 -41.88 11.35 26.26
C LEU A 170 -42.87 12.15 27.13
N ALA A 171 -43.28 13.34 26.70
CA ALA A 171 -44.28 14.14 27.43
C ALA A 171 -45.66 13.46 27.53
N GLU A 172 -46.06 12.65 26.55
CA GLU A 172 -47.26 11.80 26.63
C GLU A 172 -47.09 10.68 27.64
N LYS A 173 -45.94 9.97 27.64
CA LYS A 173 -45.64 8.90 28.59
C LYS A 173 -45.48 9.40 30.03
N GLU A 174 -44.94 10.59 30.22
CA GLU A 174 -44.89 11.25 31.54
C GLU A 174 -46.29 11.56 32.07
N LYS A 175 -47.20 12.07 31.22
CA LYS A 175 -48.61 12.29 31.59
C LYS A 175 -49.33 10.98 31.94
N GLU A 176 -49.13 9.93 31.14
CA GLU A 176 -49.66 8.59 31.45
C GLU A 176 -49.11 8.06 32.78
N ALA A 177 -47.80 8.22 33.04
CA ALA A 177 -47.18 7.79 34.29
C ALA A 177 -47.70 8.58 35.51
N MET A 178 -47.93 9.88 35.39
CA MET A 178 -48.59 10.68 36.43
C MET A 178 -50.03 10.20 36.68
N LEU A 179 -50.79 9.91 35.63
CA LEU A 179 -52.17 9.42 35.74
C LEU A 179 -52.24 8.02 36.37
N CYS A 180 -51.31 7.13 36.06
CA CYS A 180 -51.21 5.82 36.68
C CYS A 180 -50.78 5.89 38.16
N LYS A 181 -49.83 6.79 38.51
CA LYS A 181 -49.47 7.04 39.92
C LYS A 181 -50.64 7.61 40.73
N ALA A 182 -51.48 8.43 40.12
CA ALA A 182 -52.70 8.97 40.74
C ALA A 182 -53.83 7.93 40.92
N LYS A 183 -53.67 6.68 40.42
CA LYS A 183 -54.72 5.65 40.40
C LYS A 183 -54.41 4.42 41.24
N ILE A 184 -53.46 4.51 42.18
CA ILE A 184 -53.27 3.52 43.24
C ILE A 184 -54.29 3.83 44.35
N PRO A 185 -55.29 2.97 44.64
CA PRO A 185 -56.18 3.16 45.77
C PRO A 185 -55.46 2.74 47.05
N PHE A 186 -55.21 3.69 47.95
CA PHE A 186 -54.82 3.37 49.32
C PHE A 186 -56.05 2.83 50.06
N MET A 187 -56.18 1.50 50.12
CA MET A 187 -57.06 0.85 51.09
C MET A 187 -56.27 0.58 52.37
N VAL A 188 -56.43 1.46 53.36
CA VAL A 188 -56.31 1.07 54.77
C VAL A 188 -57.46 1.77 55.51
N ASP A 189 -58.22 0.99 56.27
CA ASP A 189 -59.32 1.48 57.08
C ASP A 189 -58.86 2.42 58.20
N SER A 190 -59.83 3.12 58.79
CA SER A 190 -59.61 3.98 59.94
C SER A 190 -59.11 3.19 61.15
N ASP A 191 -58.10 3.70 61.86
CA ASP A 191 -58.33 4.02 63.27
C ASP A 191 -57.43 5.15 63.82
N LYS A 192 -57.87 5.75 64.93
CA LYS A 192 -57.24 6.85 65.67
C LYS A 192 -55.96 6.39 66.40
N GLY A 193 -54.91 7.22 66.39
CA GLY A 193 -53.86 7.08 67.40
C GLY A 193 -52.62 7.99 67.30
N ILE A 194 -52.61 9.06 68.11
CA ILE A 194 -51.49 9.43 69.00
C ILE A 194 -50.16 9.99 68.39
N MET A 195 -49.97 11.29 68.68
CA MET A 195 -48.71 12.03 69.00
C MET A 195 -47.73 12.52 67.93
N GLN A 196 -47.39 13.82 68.08
CA GLN A 196 -46.10 14.51 67.82
C GLN A 196 -45.61 14.58 66.35
N GLU A 197 -44.88 15.60 65.89
CA GLU A 197 -44.27 16.75 66.60
C GLU A 197 -44.24 18.03 65.71
N GLU A 198 -43.55 19.05 66.20
CA GLU A 198 -43.11 20.30 65.57
C GLU A 198 -42.54 20.09 64.14
N GLY A 199 -42.50 21.07 63.23
CA GLY A 199 -42.47 22.52 63.38
C GLY A 199 -41.17 23.07 62.75
N VAL A 200 -41.34 24.02 61.81
CA VAL A 200 -40.30 24.85 61.13
C VAL A 200 -39.13 24.21 60.34
N SER A 201 -39.11 24.56 59.04
CA SER A 201 -38.01 25.24 58.33
C SER A 201 -36.61 24.59 58.19
N LEU A 202 -36.11 24.47 56.95
CA LEU A 202 -35.03 25.36 56.45
C LEU A 202 -34.69 25.16 54.97
N ASP A 203 -34.09 26.22 54.40
CA ASP A 203 -33.48 26.31 53.07
C ASP A 203 -32.20 25.47 52.90
N SER A 204 -31.70 25.47 51.65
CA SER A 204 -30.28 25.61 51.27
C SER A 204 -29.61 24.49 50.45
N THR A 205 -29.26 24.87 49.21
CA THR A 205 -27.97 24.67 48.52
C THR A 205 -27.08 23.48 48.88
N ASN A 206 -26.70 22.68 47.87
CA ASN A 206 -25.32 22.44 47.41
C ASN A 206 -25.32 21.40 46.26
N ASN A 207 -24.56 21.52 45.16
CA ASN A 207 -23.11 21.65 44.94
C ASN A 207 -22.39 20.29 44.82
N ILE A 208 -21.73 20.11 43.66
CA ILE A 208 -20.73 19.12 43.21
C ILE A 208 -20.33 17.98 44.17
N SER A 209 -20.45 16.72 43.71
CA SER A 209 -19.45 15.66 43.97
C SER A 209 -19.51 14.54 42.93
N SER A 210 -18.35 13.98 42.58
CA SER A 210 -18.14 12.82 41.70
C SER A 210 -17.97 11.52 42.50
N CYS A 211 -18.14 10.34 41.85
CA CYS A 211 -17.33 9.11 42.04
C CYS A 211 -17.92 7.87 41.29
N ILE A 212 -17.33 7.57 40.13
CA ILE A 212 -16.71 6.28 39.74
C ILE A 212 -17.45 4.94 40.03
N SER A 213 -17.72 4.18 38.95
CA SER A 213 -17.51 2.72 38.83
C SER A 213 -17.57 2.26 37.36
N ASP A 214 -16.44 1.81 36.81
CA ASP A 214 -16.24 1.19 35.46
C ASP A 214 -16.50 -0.34 35.48
N PRO A 215 -16.35 -1.14 34.39
CA PRO A 215 -16.14 -0.87 32.94
C PRO A 215 -17.33 -1.53 32.13
N PRO A 216 -17.26 -2.31 31.02
CA PRO A 216 -16.21 -2.55 30.00
C PRO A 216 -16.63 -2.69 28.49
N LEU A 217 -15.65 -2.35 27.63
CA LEU A 217 -15.28 -2.97 26.33
C LEU A 217 -16.14 -2.87 25.05
N GLU A 218 -15.40 -2.97 23.93
CA GLU A 218 -15.76 -3.00 22.49
C GLU A 218 -16.41 -1.72 21.90
N ASP A 219 -16.14 -1.26 20.67
CA ASP A 219 -15.00 -1.34 19.73
C ASP A 219 -15.28 -0.24 18.65
N GLY A 220 -14.30 0.18 17.83
CA GLY A 220 -14.59 1.04 16.66
C GLY A 220 -13.59 2.16 16.36
N SER A 221 -12.35 1.80 16.03
CA SER A 221 -11.37 2.71 15.41
C SER A 221 -11.85 3.26 14.05
N SER A 222 -11.50 4.52 13.73
CA SER A 222 -11.36 5.02 12.36
C SER A 222 -10.49 6.28 12.29
N ASP A 223 -9.16 6.10 12.34
CA ASP A 223 -8.21 7.12 11.88
C ASP A 223 -8.30 7.32 10.36
N ILE A 224 -8.38 8.56 9.90
CA ILE A 224 -8.23 8.94 8.48
C ILE A 224 -6.97 9.79 8.27
N SER A 225 -5.82 9.18 8.54
CA SER A 225 -4.52 9.70 8.08
C SER A 225 -4.24 9.23 6.65
N LEU A 226 -4.16 10.16 5.69
CA LEU A 226 -3.85 9.85 4.29
C LEU A 226 -2.35 9.97 4.02
N THR A 227 -1.65 8.84 4.04
CA THR A 227 -0.26 8.74 3.57
C THR A 227 -0.21 8.72 2.05
N LEU A 228 0.21 9.83 1.43
CA LEU A 228 0.58 9.86 0.01
C LEU A 228 1.96 9.21 -0.18
N GLY A 229 1.97 7.88 -0.35
CA GLY A 229 3.17 7.10 -0.67
C GLY A 229 2.97 6.28 -1.94
N LEU A 230 3.82 6.51 -2.96
CA LEU A 230 3.86 5.66 -4.17
C LEU A 230 4.55 4.32 -3.86
N PRO A 231 4.05 3.18 -4.38
CA PRO A 231 4.71 1.90 -4.20
C PRO A 231 5.85 1.73 -5.21
N PHE A 232 7.09 1.87 -4.74
CA PHE A 232 8.26 1.34 -5.44
C PHE A 232 8.87 0.21 -4.61
N SER A 233 8.78 -1.02 -5.12
CA SER A 233 9.46 -2.18 -4.56
C SER A 233 10.89 -2.27 -5.11
N ASN A 234 11.85 -2.50 -4.22
CA ASN A 234 13.15 -3.11 -4.53
C ASN A 234 13.10 -4.60 -4.11
#